data_AF-A0A329UM96-F1
#
_entry.id   AF-A0A329UM96-F1
#
_cell.length_a   1.000
_cell.length_b   1.000
_cell.length_c   1.000
_cell.angle_alpha   90.00
_cell.angle_beta   90.00
_cell.angle_gamma   90.00
#
_symmetry.space_group_name_H-M   'P 1'
#
loop_
_entity.id
_entity.type
_entity.pdbx_description
1 polymer ?
#
loop_
_entity_poly.entity_id
_entity_poly.type
_entity_poly.pdbx_seq_one_letter_code
_entity_poly.pdbx_strand_id
1 'polypeptide(L)' 'MEFFNSAVDVLKTLVVALGAGLGVWGAVNLMEGYGGDNPSAKSQGMKQFMAN' A
#
# COMPACT_ATOMS: atom_id res chain seq x y z
N MET A 1 -21.82 29.27 -1.02
CA MET A 1 -21.20 28.06 -0.43
C MET A 1 -21.28 26.83 -1.33
N GLU A 2 -22.22 26.77 -2.28
CA GLU A 2 -22.44 25.62 -3.17
C GLU A 2 -21.22 25.21 -4.02
N PHE A 3 -20.52 26.18 -4.63
CA PHE A 3 -19.31 25.92 -5.41
C PHE A 3 -18.22 25.19 -4.60
N PHE A 4 -17.96 25.62 -3.37
CA PHE A 4 -16.96 25.00 -2.51
C PHE A 4 -17.38 23.60 -2.06
N ASN A 5 -18.67 23.38 -1.79
CA ASN A 5 -19.18 22.04 -1.47
C ASN A 5 -18.98 21.07 -2.63
N SER A 6 -19.29 21.49 -3.86
CA SER A 6 -19.08 20.67 -5.06
C SER A 6 -17.60 20.35 -5.29
N ALA A 7 -16.70 21.32 -5.10
CA ALA A 7 -15.27 21.11 -5.20
C ALA A 7 -14.74 20.10 -4.16
N VAL A 8 -15.25 20.17 -2.92
CA VAL A 8 -14.91 19.20 -1.88
C VAL A 8 -15.41 17.80 -2.22
N ASP A 9 -16.62 17.64 -2.76
CA ASP A 9 -17.15 16.33 -3.15
C ASP A 9 -16.34 15.66 -4.27
N VAL A 10 -15.92 16.44 -5.27
CA VAL A 10 -15.02 15.94 -6.33
C VAL A 10 -13.68 15.52 -5.74
N LEU A 11 -13.06 16.36 -4.90
CA LEU A 11 -11.79 16.04 -4.27
C LEU A 11 -11.89 14.77 -3.42
N LYS A 12 -12.97 14.62 -2.65
CA LYS A 12 -13.21 13.46 -1.79
C LYS A 12 -13.33 12.18 -2.60
N THR A 13 -14.02 12.23 -3.75
CA THR A 13 -14.14 11.10 -4.67
C THR A 13 -12.77 10.66 -5.18
N LEU A 14 -11.93 11.62 -5.61
CA LEU A 14 -10.58 11.33 -6.08
C LEU A 14 -9.69 10.74 -4.98
N VAL A 15 -9.72 11.31 -3.78
CA VAL A 15 -8.91 10.84 -2.64
C VAL A 15 -9.31 9.42 -2.24
N VAL A 16 -10.60 9.11 -2.18
CA VAL A 16 -11.08 7.76 -1.85
C VAL A 16 -10.68 6.76 -2.94
N ALA A 17 -10.85 7.11 -4.21
CA ALA A 17 -10.47 6.23 -5.32
C ALA A 17 -8.97 5.94 -5.35
N LEU A 18 -8.13 6.98 -5.21
CA LEU A 18 -6.67 6.82 -5.18
C LEU A 18 -6.21 6.07 -3.92
N GLY A 19 -6.77 6.38 -2.75
CA GLY A 19 -6.47 5.70 -1.49
C GLY A 19 -6.81 4.22 -1.55
N ALA A 20 -7.97 3.86 -2.10
CA ALA A 20 -8.36 2.47 -2.32
C ALA A 20 -7.41 1.76 -3.30
N GLY A 21 -7.08 2.40 -4.42
CA GLY A 21 -6.15 1.85 -5.41
C GLY A 21 -4.76 1.59 -4.84
N LEU A 22 -4.19 2.56 -4.12
CA LEU A 22 -2.90 2.42 -3.45
C LEU A 22 -2.93 1.40 -2.31
N GLY A 23 -4.05 1.31 -1.58
CA GLY A 23 -4.24 0.31 -0.53
C GLY A 23 -4.20 -1.11 -1.08
N VAL A 24 -4.92 -1.38 -2.18
CA VAL A 24 -4.90 -2.69 -2.86
C VAL A 24 -3.51 -2.97 -3.43
N TRP A 25 -2.91 -2.00 -4.13
CA TRP A 25 -1.56 -2.13 -4.68
C TRP A 25 -0.51 -2.44 -3.61
N GLY A 26 -0.57 -1.72 -2.48
CA GLY A 26 0.30 -1.96 -1.33
C GLY A 26 0.09 -3.34 -0.71
N ALA A 27 -1.17 -3.76 -0.54
CA ALA A 27 -1.49 -5.09 -0.02
C ALA A 27 -0.95 -6.20 -0.93
N VAL A 28 -1.09 -6.08 -2.25
CA VAL A 28 -0.54 -7.04 -3.23
C VAL A 28 0.98 -7.10 -3.12
N ASN A 29 1.67 -5.97 -3.13
CA ASN A 29 3.14 -5.95 -3.03
C ASN A 29 3.66 -6.54 -1.71
N LEU A 30 2.93 -6.32 -0.61
CA LEU A 30 3.25 -6.96 0.66
C LEU A 30 3.08 -8.48 0.55
N MET A 31 2.00 -8.96 -0.06
CA MET A 31 1.77 -10.39 -0.26
C MET A 31 2.76 -11.03 -1.25
N GLU A 32 3.16 -10.33 -2.31
CA GLU A 32 4.23 -10.77 -3.24
C GLU A 32 5.60 -10.80 -2.55
N GLY A 33 5.89 -9.81 -1.70
CA GLY A 33 7.13 -9.73 -0.94
C GLY A 33 7.23 -10.72 0.23
N TYR A 34 6.11 -11.08 0.86
CA TYR A 34 6.04 -12.04 1.98
C TYR A 34 5.79 -13.49 1.54
N GLY A 35 5.15 -13.70 0.38
CA GLY A 35 4.59 -15.00 -0.01
C GLY A 35 5.38 -15.78 -1.05
N GLY A 36 6.44 -15.22 -1.63
CA GLY A 36 7.28 -15.96 -2.55
C GLY A 36 8.15 -16.97 -1.81
N ASP A 37 8.28 -18.18 -2.36
CA ASP A 37 9.42 -19.10 -2.12
C ASP A 37 10.73 -18.49 -2.69
N ASN A 38 10.92 -17.21 -2.43
CA ASN A 38 11.93 -16.32 -2.95
C ASN A 38 13.08 -16.29 -1.94
N PRO A 39 14.27 -16.81 -2.29
CA PRO A 39 15.40 -16.94 -1.36
C PRO A 39 15.82 -15.61 -0.70
N SER A 40 15.57 -14.48 -1.35
CA SER A 40 15.89 -13.14 -0.83
C SER A 40 14.98 -12.71 0.34
N ALA A 41 13.69 -13.05 0.33
CA ALA A 41 12.75 -12.72 1.41
C ALA A 41 13.01 -13.54 2.69
N LYS A 42 13.31 -14.84 2.55
CA LYS A 42 13.71 -15.70 3.66
C LYS A 42 15.07 -15.28 4.26
N SER A 43 16.01 -14.86 3.41
CA SER A 43 17.31 -14.38 3.87
C SER A 43 17.23 -13.05 4.63
N GLN A 44 16.27 -12.16 4.33
CA GLN A 44 16.10 -10.92 5.08
C GLN A 44 15.73 -11.15 6.55
N GLY A 45 14.80 -12.07 6.84
CA GLY A 45 14.50 -12.46 8.22
C GLY A 45 15.70 -13.08 8.94
N MET A 46 16.49 -13.91 8.25
CA MET A 46 17.73 -14.49 8.79
C MET A 46 18.81 -13.42 9.03
N LYS A 47 18.92 -12.42 8.15
CA LYS A 47 19.84 -11.28 8.33
C LYS A 47 19.45 -10.41 9.51
N GLN A 48 18.16 -10.20 9.77
CA GLN A 48 17.70 -9.53 10.99
C GLN A 48 18.00 -10.36 12.24
N PHE A 49 17.86 -11.69 12.17
CA PHE A 49 18.19 -12.57 13.29
C PHE A 49 19.70 -12.63 13.57
N MET A 50 20.53 -12.65 12.53
CA MET A 50 22.00 -12.65 12.62
C MET A 50 22.61 -11.27 12.94
N ALA A 51 21.82 -10.20 12.82
CA ALA A 51 22.23 -8.84 13.18
C ALA A 51 22.08 -8.55 14.69
N ASN A 52 21.56 -9.50 15.47
CA ASN A 52 21.55 -9.48 16.93
C ASN A 52 22.71 -10.30 17.51
#